data_AF-A1HMN4-F1
#
_entry.id   AF-A1HMN4-F1
#
_cell.length_a   1.000
_cell.length_b   1.000
_cell.length_c   1.000
_cell.angle_alpha   90.00
_cell.angle_beta   90.00
_cell.angle_gamma   90.00
#
_symmetry.space_group_name_H-M   'P 1'
#
loop_
_entity.id
_entity.type
_entity.pdbx_description
1 polymer ?
#
loop_
_entity_poly.entity_id
_entity_poly.type
_entity_poly.pdbx_seq_one_letter_code
_entity_poly.pdbx_strand_id
1 'polypeptide(L)'
;MRYYLLYVDESGDIGAYNKAAGQTGCSYYALAGIILPMDKWQENLIGMVKLRRELKQIFGFPQSEELHGAELFNPRGKRNYPNPKLQHRSERMKIYHYFLERLSAALPDAKVLTVSI
;
A
#
# COMPACT_ATOMS: atom_id res chain seq x y z
N MET A 1 29.99 -5.14 7.29
CA MET A 1 28.81 -4.71 8.06
C MET A 1 27.61 -4.75 7.12
N ARG A 2 26.47 -5.35 7.50
CA ARG A 2 25.27 -5.37 6.66
C ARG A 2 24.33 -4.25 7.10
N TYR A 3 23.87 -3.45 6.16
CA TYR A 3 22.96 -2.34 6.39
C TYR A 3 21.59 -2.68 5.83
N TYR A 4 20.55 -2.20 6.51
CA TYR A 4 19.17 -2.43 6.14
C TYR A 4 18.40 -1.11 6.22
N LEU A 5 17.47 -0.91 5.28
CA LEU A 5 16.48 0.15 5.33
C LEU A 5 15.19 -0.43 5.88
N LEU A 6 14.61 0.20 6.89
CA LEU A 6 13.31 -0.15 7.45
C LEU A 6 12.36 1.01 7.18
N TYR A 7 11.32 0.76 6.40
CA TYR A 7 10.15 1.62 6.32
C TYR A 7 9.09 1.10 7.28
N VAL A 8 8.42 1.99 8.02
CA VAL A 8 7.36 1.65 8.97
C VAL A 8 6.17 2.56 8.71
N ASP A 9 4.96 1.98 8.74
CA ASP A 9 3.70 2.70 8.62
C ASP A 9 2.65 2.08 9.56
N GLU A 10 1.71 2.91 10.01
CA GLU A 10 0.71 2.55 11.00
C GLU A 10 -0.72 2.71 10.50
N SER A 11 -1.61 1.89 11.04
CA SER A 11 -3.04 1.94 10.80
C SER A 11 -3.78 1.89 12.13
N GLY A 12 -4.73 2.80 12.30
CA GLY A 12 -5.42 3.03 13.57
C GLY A 12 -5.41 4.51 13.91
N ASP A 13 -6.37 4.95 14.72
CA ASP A 13 -6.45 6.33 15.20
C ASP A 13 -6.65 6.29 16.72
N ILE A 14 -5.79 7.02 17.44
CA ILE A 14 -5.75 7.11 18.90
C ILE A 14 -6.90 7.92 19.51
N GLY A 15 -7.78 8.51 18.67
CA GLY A 15 -8.94 9.26 19.15
C GLY A 15 -9.86 8.46 20.08
N ALA A 16 -10.69 9.14 20.86
CA ALA A 16 -11.77 8.45 21.57
C ALA A 16 -12.80 7.93 20.54
N TYR A 17 -13.25 6.68 20.70
CA TYR A 17 -14.37 6.19 19.90
C TYR A 17 -15.63 6.97 20.27
N ASN A 18 -16.06 7.87 19.39
CA ASN A 18 -17.29 8.63 19.54
C ASN A 18 -18.20 8.41 18.35
N LYS A 19 -19.22 7.55 18.51
CA LYS A 19 -20.18 7.20 17.47
C LYS A 19 -20.99 8.39 16.92
N ALA A 20 -21.03 9.52 17.64
CA ALA A 20 -21.72 10.74 17.24
C ALA A 20 -20.82 11.76 16.50
N ALA A 21 -19.49 11.54 16.47
CA ALA A 21 -18.55 12.39 15.74
C ALA A 21 -18.31 11.85 14.32
N GLY A 22 -18.05 12.73 13.35
CA GLY A 22 -17.79 12.35 11.95
C GLY A 22 -16.51 11.52 11.76
N GLN A 23 -15.55 11.62 12.70
CA GLN A 23 -14.32 10.84 12.73
C GLN A 23 -14.13 10.32 14.17
N THR A 24 -13.92 9.01 14.30
CA THR A 24 -13.88 8.31 15.59
C THR A 24 -12.54 7.60 15.72
N GLY A 25 -12.04 7.43 16.93
CA GLY A 25 -10.93 6.52 17.18
C GLY A 25 -11.18 5.10 16.72
N CYS A 26 -10.11 4.33 16.51
CA CYS A 26 -10.16 2.93 16.13
C CYS A 26 -9.81 2.04 17.33
N SER A 27 -10.57 0.97 17.55
CA SER A 27 -10.28 -0.04 18.58
C SER A 27 -9.11 -0.96 18.22
N TYR A 28 -8.63 -0.88 16.98
CA TYR A 28 -7.59 -1.73 16.42
C TYR A 28 -6.39 -0.88 16.01
N TYR A 29 -5.20 -1.35 16.33
CA TYR A 29 -3.95 -0.76 15.89
C TYR A 29 -3.12 -1.80 15.13
N ALA A 30 -2.54 -1.39 14.01
CA ALA A 30 -1.60 -2.21 13.25
C ALA A 30 -0.39 -1.37 12.87
N LEU A 31 0.80 -1.91 13.11
CA LEU A 31 2.07 -1.39 12.67
C LEU A 31 2.67 -2.37 11.67
N ALA A 32 3.01 -1.89 10.48
CA ALA A 32 3.64 -2.69 9.45
C ALA A 32 4.99 -2.08 9.07
N GLY A 33 6.00 -2.93 8.88
CA GLY A 33 7.32 -2.51 8.44
C GLY A 33 7.84 -3.38 7.29
N ILE A 34 8.55 -2.76 6.37
CA ILE A 34 9.27 -3.44 5.28
C ILE A 34 10.77 -3.20 5.47
N ILE A 35 11.52 -4.29 5.58
CA ILE A 35 12.98 -4.29 5.70
C ILE A 35 13.59 -4.65 4.35
N LEU A 36 14.50 -3.81 3.87
CA LEU A 36 15.23 -3.99 2.62
C LEU A 36 16.74 -4.03 2.87
N PRO A 37 17.48 -4.99 2.29
CA PRO A 37 18.94 -4.98 2.31
C PRO A 37 19.48 -3.81 1.47
N MET A 38 20.37 -2.98 2.05
CA MET A 38 20.87 -1.76 1.40
C MET A 38 21.84 -2.04 0.24
N ASP A 39 22.54 -3.17 0.27
CA ASP A 39 23.39 -3.64 -0.85
C ASP A 39 22.57 -3.99 -2.10
N LYS A 40 21.25 -4.17 -1.96
CA LYS A 40 20.30 -4.41 -3.04
C LYS A 40 19.41 -3.21 -3.37
N TRP A 41 19.71 -2.03 -2.82
CA TRP A 41 18.88 -0.84 -2.98
C TRP A 41 18.53 -0.53 -4.44
N GLN A 42 19.53 -0.52 -5.34
CA GLN A 42 19.32 -0.19 -6.74
C GLN A 42 18.40 -1.20 -7.45
N GLU A 43 18.58 -2.49 -7.17
CA GLU A 43 17.74 -3.58 -7.72
C GLU A 43 16.29 -3.44 -7.24
N ASN A 44 16.10 -3.21 -5.93
CA ASN A 44 14.79 -2.99 -5.31
C ASN A 44 14.08 -1.74 -5.88
N LEU A 45 14.80 -0.64 -6.03
CA LEU A 45 14.26 0.60 -6.60
C LEU A 45 13.82 0.40 -8.05
N ILE A 46 14.64 -0.27 -8.87
CA ILE A 46 14.29 -0.62 -10.25
C ILE A 46 13.05 -1.52 -10.29
N GLY A 47 12.96 -2.51 -9.40
CA GLY A 47 11.79 -3.38 -9.25
C GLY A 47 10.52 -2.59 -8.99
N MET A 48 10.56 -1.66 -8.03
CA MET A 48 9.42 -0.79 -7.70
C MET A 48 9.04 0.16 -8.84
N VAL A 49 10.02 0.74 -9.56
CA VAL A 49 9.76 1.58 -10.73
C VAL A 49 9.09 0.78 -11.85
N LYS A 50 9.53 -0.47 -12.09
CA LYS A 50 8.89 -1.37 -13.06
C LYS A 50 7.45 -1.69 -12.65
N LEU A 51 7.21 -2.04 -11.39
CA LEU A 51 5.86 -2.29 -10.88
C LEU A 51 4.93 -1.08 -11.06
N ARG A 52 5.40 0.14 -10.74
CA ARG A 52 4.63 1.38 -11.01
C ARG A 52 4.32 1.58 -12.49
N ARG A 53 5.25 1.22 -13.39
CA ARG A 53 5.02 1.26 -14.84
C ARG A 53 3.97 0.25 -15.28
N GLU A 54 4.01 -0.97 -14.76
CA GLU A 54 3.02 -2.02 -15.02
C GLU A 54 1.62 -1.59 -14.56
N LEU A 55 1.50 -1.04 -13.35
CA LEU A 55 0.23 -0.51 -12.83
C LEU A 55 -0.34 0.61 -13.70
N LYS A 56 0.50 1.50 -14.22
CA LYS A 56 0.07 2.52 -15.20
C LYS A 56 -0.43 1.88 -16.50
N GLN A 57 0.29 0.90 -17.04
CA GLN A 57 -0.06 0.28 -18.32
C GLN A 57 -1.34 -0.55 -18.24
N ILE A 58 -1.53 -1.32 -17.16
CA ILE A 58 -2.64 -2.26 -17.03
C ILE A 58 -3.89 -1.57 -16.48
N PHE A 59 -3.71 -0.66 -15.51
CA PHE A 59 -4.81 -0.07 -14.76
C PHE A 59 -4.88 1.45 -14.88
N GLY A 60 -3.97 2.12 -15.58
CA GLY A 60 -4.02 3.57 -15.80
C GLY A 60 -3.61 4.43 -14.61
N PHE A 61 -2.98 3.87 -13.57
CA PHE A 61 -2.55 4.66 -12.41
C PHE A 61 -1.40 5.62 -12.74
N PRO A 62 -1.45 6.88 -12.27
CA PRO A 62 -0.33 7.81 -12.41
C PRO A 62 0.90 7.31 -11.63
N GLN A 63 2.09 7.42 -12.21
CA GLN A 63 3.33 6.96 -11.56
C GLN A 63 3.86 7.94 -10.49
N SER A 64 3.45 9.21 -10.61
CA SER A 64 3.85 10.32 -9.74
C SER A 64 2.94 10.50 -8.54
N GLU A 65 1.77 9.83 -8.53
CA GLU A 65 0.82 9.92 -7.44
C GLU A 65 1.03 8.77 -6.46
N GLU A 66 0.79 9.07 -5.18
CA GLU A 66 0.70 8.05 -4.15
C GLU A 66 -0.58 7.24 -4.34
N LEU A 67 -0.50 5.91 -4.23
CA LEU A 67 -1.65 5.00 -4.29
C LEU A 67 -2.05 4.59 -2.88
N HIS A 68 -3.09 5.20 -2.31
CA HIS A 68 -3.54 4.85 -0.97
C HIS A 68 -4.41 3.57 -1.00
N GLY A 69 -4.05 2.59 -0.17
CA GLY A 69 -4.82 1.33 -0.06
C GLY A 69 -6.29 1.56 0.31
N ALA A 70 -6.60 2.59 1.11
CA ALA A 70 -7.96 2.96 1.46
C ALA A 70 -8.87 3.20 0.23
N GLU A 71 -8.31 3.75 -0.86
CA GLU A 71 -9.05 3.99 -2.10
C GLU A 71 -9.35 2.69 -2.87
N LEU A 72 -8.53 1.65 -2.69
CA LEU A 72 -8.76 0.32 -3.25
C LEU A 72 -9.77 -0.49 -2.40
N PHE A 73 -9.71 -0.39 -1.07
CA PHE A 73 -10.60 -1.19 -0.22
C PHE A 73 -11.97 -0.56 -0.04
N ASN A 74 -12.01 0.72 0.31
CA ASN A 74 -13.25 1.43 0.63
C ASN A 74 -13.16 2.91 0.21
N PRO A 75 -13.32 3.21 -1.09
CA PRO A 75 -13.39 4.58 -1.57
C PRO A 75 -14.69 5.20 -1.05
N ARG A 76 -14.65 5.80 0.15
CA ARG A 76 -15.76 6.51 0.83
C ARG A 76 -16.12 7.81 0.09
N GLY A 77 -16.41 7.73 -1.22
CA GLY A 77 -16.70 8.86 -2.09
C GLY A 77 -15.49 9.60 -2.64
N LYS A 78 -14.29 9.43 -2.05
CA LYS A 78 -13.03 9.95 -2.61
C LYS A 78 -12.44 8.93 -3.58
N ARG A 79 -12.70 9.11 -4.87
CA ARG A 79 -11.97 8.41 -5.93
C ARG A 79 -10.98 9.40 -6.51
N ASN A 80 -9.75 9.40 -6.03
CA ASN A 80 -8.75 10.35 -6.51
C ASN A 80 -8.29 9.99 -7.93
N TYR A 81 -8.48 8.73 -8.35
CA TYR A 81 -8.17 8.30 -9.70
C TYR A 81 -9.40 8.31 -10.61
N PRO A 82 -9.32 8.95 -11.80
CA PRO A 82 -10.36 8.92 -12.83
C PRO A 82 -10.35 7.56 -13.57
N ASN A 83 -10.37 6.46 -12.84
CA ASN A 83 -10.44 5.11 -13.40
C ASN A 83 -11.84 4.50 -13.15
N PRO A 84 -12.69 4.38 -14.19
CA PRO A 84 -14.04 3.84 -14.06
C PRO A 84 -14.07 2.35 -13.63
N LYS A 85 -12.95 1.62 -13.70
CA LYS A 85 -12.88 0.25 -13.18
C LYS A 85 -12.90 0.20 -11.65
N LEU A 86 -12.42 1.25 -10.97
CA LEU A 86 -12.38 1.31 -9.50
C LEU A 86 -13.77 1.42 -8.86
N GLN A 87 -14.83 1.59 -9.67
CA GLN A 87 -16.20 1.62 -9.17
C GLN A 87 -16.61 0.27 -8.58
N HIS A 88 -16.13 -0.83 -9.14
CA HIS A 88 -16.52 -2.18 -8.75
C HIS A 88 -15.52 -2.77 -7.75
N ARG A 89 -16.04 -3.30 -6.63
CA ARG A 89 -15.20 -3.94 -5.60
C ARG A 89 -14.35 -5.07 -6.17
N SER A 90 -14.92 -5.89 -7.07
CA SER A 90 -14.22 -7.00 -7.72
C SER A 90 -12.95 -6.54 -8.45
N GLU A 91 -13.03 -5.46 -9.23
CA GLU A 91 -11.89 -4.90 -9.95
C GLU A 91 -10.84 -4.33 -9.00
N ARG A 92 -11.26 -3.66 -7.91
CA ARG A 92 -10.30 -3.17 -6.90
C ARG A 92 -9.55 -4.30 -6.20
N MET A 93 -10.24 -5.41 -5.89
CA MET A 93 -9.58 -6.59 -5.31
C MET A 93 -8.61 -7.25 -6.29
N LYS A 94 -8.95 -7.31 -7.59
CA LYS A 94 -8.01 -7.79 -8.62
C LYS A 94 -6.73 -6.95 -8.66
N ILE A 95 -6.85 -5.63 -8.62
CA ILE A 95 -5.69 -4.71 -8.57
C ILE A 95 -4.85 -4.97 -7.33
N TYR A 96 -5.49 -5.12 -6.17
CA TYR A 96 -4.79 -5.39 -4.92
C TYR A 96 -4.04 -6.73 -4.96
N HIS A 97 -4.68 -7.81 -5.40
CA HIS A 97 -4.01 -9.11 -5.54
C HIS A 97 -2.85 -9.06 -6.54
N TYR A 98 -3.07 -8.44 -7.71
CA TYR A 98 -2.01 -8.23 -8.68
C TYR A 98 -0.83 -7.48 -8.08
N PHE A 99 -1.08 -6.40 -7.34
CA PHE A 99 -0.03 -5.64 -6.68
C PHE A 99 0.76 -6.51 -5.69
N LEU A 100 0.09 -7.25 -4.81
CA LEU A 100 0.75 -8.12 -3.83
C LEU A 100 1.59 -9.22 -4.48
N GLU A 101 1.04 -9.88 -5.51
CA GLU A 101 1.76 -10.91 -6.27
C GLU A 101 3.04 -10.32 -6.89
N ARG A 102 2.94 -9.16 -7.55
CA ARG A 102 4.07 -8.51 -8.20
C ARG A 102 5.05 -7.88 -7.21
N LEU A 103 4.59 -7.46 -6.04
CA LEU A 103 5.43 -6.84 -5.01
C LEU A 103 6.51 -7.82 -4.52
N SER A 104 6.15 -9.08 -4.31
CA SER A 104 7.13 -10.12 -3.91
C SER A 104 8.22 -10.32 -4.97
N ALA A 105 7.86 -10.24 -6.26
CA ALA A 105 8.82 -10.30 -7.35
C ALA A 105 9.64 -9.00 -7.51
N ALA A 106 9.06 -7.85 -7.20
CA ALA A 106 9.73 -6.55 -7.26
C ALA A 106 10.74 -6.35 -6.12
N LEU A 107 10.51 -7.00 -4.97
CA LEU A 107 11.29 -6.89 -3.75
C LEU A 107 11.59 -8.29 -3.16
N PRO A 108 12.37 -9.14 -3.86
CA PRO A 108 12.53 -10.55 -3.50
C PRO A 108 13.21 -10.79 -2.16
N ASP A 109 14.11 -9.87 -1.75
CA ASP A 109 14.84 -9.96 -0.48
C ASP A 109 14.19 -9.16 0.65
N ALA A 110 13.01 -8.58 0.41
CA ALA A 110 12.29 -7.83 1.42
C ALA A 110 11.75 -8.74 2.52
N LYS A 111 11.76 -8.24 3.74
CA LYS A 111 11.06 -8.86 4.87
C LYS A 111 9.95 -7.93 5.34
N VAL A 112 8.81 -8.51 5.66
CA VAL A 112 7.68 -7.80 6.24
C VAL A 112 7.59 -8.17 7.71
N LEU A 113 7.40 -7.15 8.56
CA LEU A 113 7.07 -7.31 9.97
C LEU A 113 5.74 -6.63 10.23
N THR A 114 4.88 -7.27 11.01
CA THR A 114 3.58 -6.73 11.39
C THR A 114 3.32 -6.98 12.86
N VAL A 115 2.82 -5.95 13.55
CA VAL A 115 2.34 -6.02 14.93
C VAL A 115 0.94 -5.44 14.93
N SER A 116 -0.02 -6.16 15.49
CA SER A 116 -1.39 -5.68 15.62
C SER A 116 -1.95 -6.00 17.00
N ILE A 117 -2.67 -5.04 17.58
CA ILE A 117 -3.27 -5.11 18.93
C ILE A 117 -4.74 -4.71 18.82
#